data_AF-A0ABD5BN14-F1
#
_entry.id   AF-A0ABD5BN14-F1
#
_cell.length_a   1.000
_cell.length_b   1.000
_cell.length_c   1.000
_cell.angle_alpha   90.00
_cell.angle_beta   90.00
_cell.angle_gamma   90.00
#
_symmetry.space_group_name_H-M   'P 1'
#
loop_
_entity.id
_entity.type
_entity.pdbx_description
1 polymer ?
#
loop_
_entity_poly.entity_id
_entity_poly.type
_entity_poly.pdbx_seq_one_letter_code
_entity_poly.pdbx_strand_id
1 'polypeptide(L)'
;GPESRRAEMELAWRRVREVAGDNCIFEGTIGLPATLTQRLNQQGLKLALSEQFSGGLINLQLQSEGAPLAGGELLPAHCIETLETTLARARSLAELTGAPLALAVSAMCDDQVSIALHTPRDGIGQTVRYRASRHG
;
A
#
# COMPACT_ATOMS: atom_id res chain seq x y z
N GLY A 1 17.29 -29.73 -16.98
CA GLY A 1 16.42 -29.34 -15.84
C GLY A 1 16.12 -27.85 -15.92
N PRO A 2 15.29 -27.28 -15.03
CA PRO A 2 14.99 -25.83 -15.03
C PRO A 2 16.26 -24.96 -15.01
N GLU A 3 17.30 -25.41 -14.30
CA GLU A 3 18.66 -24.83 -14.27
C GLU A 3 19.31 -24.67 -15.65
N SER A 4 19.13 -25.62 -16.57
CA SER A 4 19.78 -25.60 -17.88
C SER A 4 19.14 -24.63 -18.89
N ARG A 5 18.01 -24.00 -18.52
CA ARG A 5 17.33 -22.98 -19.34
C ARG A 5 17.35 -21.58 -18.70
N ARG A 6 18.11 -21.41 -17.62
CA ARG A 6 18.22 -20.13 -16.88
C ARG A 6 18.61 -18.97 -17.79
N ALA A 7 19.57 -19.19 -18.69
CA ALA A 7 20.02 -18.16 -19.63
C ALA A 7 18.93 -17.71 -20.61
N GLU A 8 18.08 -18.64 -21.07
CA GLU A 8 16.94 -18.34 -21.95
C GLU A 8 15.82 -17.62 -21.19
N MET A 9 15.57 -18.01 -19.93
CA MET A 9 14.62 -17.36 -19.04
C MET A 9 15.04 -15.92 -18.68
N GLU A 10 16.33 -15.68 -18.44
CA GLU A 10 16.87 -14.33 -18.17
C GLU A 10 16.76 -13.40 -19.38
N LEU A 11 16.83 -13.95 -20.60
CA LEU A 11 16.67 -13.21 -21.84
C LEU A 11 15.20 -12.82 -22.07
N ALA A 12 14.28 -13.75 -21.81
CA ALA A 12 12.84 -13.47 -21.80
C ALA A 12 12.46 -12.47 -20.70
N TRP A 13 13.06 -12.59 -19.51
CA TRP A 13 12.84 -11.69 -18.37
C TRP A 13 13.29 -10.26 -18.65
N ARG A 14 14.42 -10.07 -19.33
CA ARG A 14 14.86 -8.74 -19.80
C ARG A 14 13.81 -8.07 -20.67
N ARG A 15 13.17 -8.83 -21.57
CA ARG A 15 12.12 -8.31 -22.44
C ARG A 15 10.84 -7.97 -21.68
N VAL A 16 10.50 -8.74 -20.64
CA VAL A 16 9.37 -8.43 -19.74
C VAL A 16 9.63 -7.15 -18.95
N ARG A 17 10.87 -6.92 -18.47
CA ARG A 17 11.24 -5.68 -17.77
C ARG A 17 11.17 -4.44 -18.66
N GLU A 18 11.52 -4.54 -19.93
CA GLU A 18 11.36 -3.42 -20.88
C GLU A 18 9.89 -3.00 -21.08
N VAL A 19 8.95 -3.94 -20.95
CA VAL A 19 7.52 -3.70 -21.23
C VAL A 19 6.72 -3.43 -19.95
N ALA A 20 7.13 -4.02 -18.82
CA ALA A 20 6.44 -3.92 -17.54
C ALA A 20 7.22 -3.13 -16.47
N GLY A 21 8.40 -2.59 -16.78
CA GLY A 21 9.29 -1.91 -15.84
C GLY A 21 8.64 -0.73 -15.13
N ASP A 22 7.85 0.07 -15.86
CA ASP A 22 7.10 1.20 -15.28
C ASP A 22 5.96 0.76 -14.34
N ASN A 23 5.55 -0.51 -14.39
CA ASN A 23 4.56 -1.12 -13.49
C ASN A 23 5.20 -2.12 -12.51
N CYS A 24 6.53 -2.28 -12.52
CA CYS A 24 7.23 -3.24 -11.68
C CYS A 24 7.43 -2.65 -10.29
N ILE A 25 6.49 -2.91 -9.39
CA ILE A 25 6.54 -2.42 -8.00
C ILE A 25 7.61 -3.18 -7.17
N PHE A 26 7.90 -4.45 -7.50
CA PHE A 26 9.01 -5.22 -6.93
C PHE A 26 9.42 -6.42 -7.82
N GLU A 27 10.68 -6.88 -7.70
CA GLU A 27 11.20 -8.12 -8.30
C GLU A 27 11.65 -9.09 -7.18
N GLY A 28 11.23 -10.35 -7.25
CA GLY A 28 11.60 -11.41 -6.29
C GLY A 28 10.41 -12.13 -5.65
N THR A 29 10.67 -13.01 -4.69
CA THR A 29 9.64 -13.73 -3.90
C THR A 29 9.20 -12.97 -2.65
N ILE A 30 9.84 -11.83 -2.37
CA ILE A 30 9.57 -11.00 -1.21
C ILE A 30 8.36 -10.13 -1.52
N GLY A 31 7.30 -10.24 -0.73
CA GLY A 31 6.07 -9.49 -0.94
C GLY A 31 6.23 -7.98 -0.70
N LEU A 32 5.23 -7.22 -1.15
CA LEU A 32 5.15 -5.78 -0.91
C LEU A 32 5.21 -5.41 0.59
N PRO A 33 4.52 -6.12 1.51
CA PRO A 33 4.60 -5.81 2.95
C PRO A 33 6.01 -5.94 3.53
N ALA A 34 6.75 -7.01 3.17
CA ALA A 34 8.13 -7.22 3.60
C ALA A 34 9.07 -6.15 3.03
N THR A 35 8.90 -5.81 1.74
CA THR A 35 9.69 -4.75 1.08
C THR A 35 9.46 -3.38 1.73
N LEU A 36 8.19 -3.05 2.04
CA LEU A 36 7.85 -1.80 2.72
C LEU A 36 8.45 -1.76 4.12
N THR A 37 8.32 -2.86 4.88
CA THR A 37 8.89 -2.98 6.23
C THR A 37 10.39 -2.74 6.24
N GLN A 38 11.12 -3.37 5.31
CA GLN A 38 12.56 -3.16 5.20
C GLN A 38 12.90 -1.70 4.91
N ARG A 39 12.20 -1.04 3.98
CA ARG A 39 12.45 0.38 3.65
C ARG A 39 12.15 1.31 4.82
N LEU A 40 11.03 1.09 5.53
CA LEU A 40 10.68 1.88 6.71
C LEU A 40 11.75 1.76 7.79
N ASN A 41 12.21 0.54 8.07
CA ASN A 41 13.27 0.29 9.05
C ASN A 41 14.61 0.91 8.65
N GLN A 42 15.02 0.79 7.38
CA GLN A 42 16.25 1.40 6.86
C GLN A 42 16.26 2.92 6.97
N GLN A 43 15.08 3.55 6.83
CA GLN A 43 14.93 5.00 6.92
C GLN A 43 14.55 5.50 8.33
N GLY A 44 14.38 4.59 9.29
CA GLY A 44 13.93 4.93 10.65
C GLY A 44 12.53 5.57 10.69
N LEU A 45 11.69 5.30 9.69
CA LEU A 45 10.34 5.86 9.58
C LEU A 45 9.31 4.94 10.23
N LYS A 46 8.27 5.55 10.79
CA LYS A 46 7.08 4.83 11.28
C LYS A 46 5.87 5.16 10.42
N LEU A 47 4.94 4.21 10.33
CA LEU A 47 3.72 4.34 9.53
C LEU A 47 2.47 4.21 10.43
N ALA A 48 1.52 5.13 10.27
CA ALA A 48 0.17 4.98 10.83
C ALA A 48 -0.84 4.56 9.73
N LEU A 49 -1.89 3.83 10.09
CA LEU A 49 -2.88 3.29 9.15
C LEU A 49 -4.32 3.66 9.54
N SER A 50 -5.10 4.20 8.60
CA SER A 50 -6.53 4.46 8.78
C SER A 50 -7.33 3.71 7.73
N GLU A 51 -8.08 2.69 8.13
CA GLU A 51 -8.70 1.74 7.18
C GLU A 51 -10.22 1.72 7.27
N GLN A 52 -10.90 1.82 6.13
CA GLN A 52 -12.32 1.50 5.98
C GLN A 52 -12.51 0.25 5.09
N PHE A 53 -12.25 0.37 3.78
CA PHE A 53 -12.50 -0.73 2.83
C PHE A 53 -11.65 -1.97 3.09
N SER A 54 -10.35 -1.77 3.40
CA SER A 54 -9.43 -2.89 3.66
C SER A 54 -9.66 -3.59 4.99
N GLY A 55 -10.45 -3.00 5.91
CA GLY A 55 -10.90 -3.67 7.13
C GLY A 55 -9.78 -4.18 8.05
N GLY A 56 -8.60 -3.56 8.03
CA GLY A 56 -7.45 -3.97 8.85
C GLY A 56 -6.52 -4.98 8.17
N LEU A 57 -6.81 -5.40 6.94
CA LEU A 57 -5.97 -6.36 6.22
C LEU A 57 -4.57 -5.81 5.94
N ILE A 58 -4.43 -4.51 5.65
CA ILE A 58 -3.13 -3.89 5.40
C ILE A 58 -2.32 -3.89 6.70
N ASN A 59 -2.96 -3.48 7.81
CA ASN A 59 -2.35 -3.51 9.12
C ASN A 59 -1.90 -4.92 9.51
N LEU A 60 -2.75 -5.94 9.32
CA LEU A 60 -2.40 -7.33 9.60
C LEU A 60 -1.18 -7.81 8.80
N GLN A 61 -1.13 -7.53 7.50
CA GLN A 61 -0.01 -7.92 6.63
C GLN A 61 1.30 -7.21 7.01
N LEU A 62 1.25 -5.94 7.39
CA LEU A 62 2.43 -5.20 7.81
C LEU A 62 2.91 -5.62 9.20
N GLN A 63 1.99 -5.92 10.11
CA GLN A 63 2.35 -6.48 11.41
C GLN A 63 3.00 -7.86 11.30
N SER A 64 2.52 -8.74 10.40
CA SER A 64 3.12 -10.07 10.22
C SER A 64 4.57 -10.00 9.72
N GLU A 65 4.94 -8.93 9.04
CA GLU A 65 6.31 -8.67 8.58
C GLU A 65 7.15 -7.85 9.58
N GLY A 66 6.57 -7.43 10.71
CA GLY A 66 7.26 -6.63 11.73
C GLY A 66 7.45 -5.16 11.34
N ALA A 67 6.53 -4.57 10.56
CA ALA A 67 6.59 -3.17 10.19
C ALA A 67 6.58 -2.23 11.41
N PRO A 68 7.33 -1.11 11.39
CA PRO A 68 7.32 -0.13 12.47
C PRO A 68 6.05 0.72 12.44
N LEU A 69 4.92 0.14 12.87
CA LEU A 69 3.64 0.84 12.92
C LEU A 69 3.56 1.75 14.16
N ALA A 70 3.13 3.00 13.96
CA ALA A 70 2.95 3.99 15.02
C ALA A 70 1.55 3.97 15.64
N GLY A 71 0.57 3.38 14.95
CA GLY A 71 -0.82 3.29 15.37
C GLY A 71 -1.73 3.02 14.18
N GLY A 72 -3.01 2.83 14.47
CA GLY A 72 -4.01 2.77 13.41
C GLY A 72 -5.43 2.80 13.91
N GLU A 73 -6.34 3.05 12.98
CA GLU A 73 -7.77 3.14 13.22
C GLU A 73 -8.55 2.34 12.17
N LEU A 74 -9.68 1.79 12.60
CA LEU A 74 -10.64 1.09 11.76
C LEU A 74 -11.93 1.87 11.80
N LEU A 75 -12.32 2.42 10.66
CA LEU A 75 -13.51 3.26 10.55
C LEU A 75 -14.65 2.50 9.85
N PRO A 76 -15.91 2.82 10.16
CA PRO A 76 -17.05 2.19 9.51
C PRO A 76 -17.06 2.43 7.99
N ALA A 77 -17.40 1.40 7.22
CA ALA A 77 -17.41 1.46 5.75
C ALA A 77 -18.56 2.29 5.14
N HIS A 78 -19.48 2.82 5.95
CA HIS A 78 -20.60 3.64 5.46
C HIS A 78 -20.27 5.14 5.38
N CYS A 79 -19.12 5.57 5.89
CA CYS A 79 -18.68 6.96 5.74
C CYS A 79 -18.06 7.13 4.35
N ILE A 80 -18.83 7.72 3.43
CA ILE A 80 -18.35 8.05 2.09
C ILE A 80 -17.48 9.31 2.17
N GLU A 81 -16.27 9.20 1.65
CA GLU A 81 -15.27 10.26 1.69
C GLU A 81 -14.84 10.63 0.27
N THR A 82 -14.46 11.90 0.09
CA THR A 82 -13.74 12.34 -1.10
C THR A 82 -12.25 12.04 -0.93
N LEU A 83 -11.47 12.15 -2.01
CA LEU A 83 -10.02 12.03 -1.92
C LEU A 83 -9.41 13.08 -0.98
N GLU A 84 -9.95 14.30 -1.00
CA GLU A 84 -9.52 15.40 -0.14
C GLU A 84 -9.77 15.10 1.34
N THR A 85 -10.96 14.59 1.70
CA THR A 85 -11.24 14.22 3.10
C THR A 85 -10.41 13.01 3.53
N THR A 86 -10.12 12.08 2.61
CA THR A 86 -9.22 10.94 2.89
C THR A 86 -7.77 11.40 3.15
N LEU A 87 -7.28 12.40 2.40
CA LEU A 87 -5.98 13.04 2.64
C LEU A 87 -5.93 13.78 3.98
N ALA A 88 -6.98 14.54 4.29
CA ALA A 88 -7.10 15.21 5.58
C ALA A 88 -7.07 14.20 6.73
N ARG A 89 -7.78 13.08 6.60
CA ARG A 89 -7.77 11.98 7.58
C ARG A 89 -6.38 11.38 7.76
N ALA A 90 -5.65 11.09 6.68
CA ALA A 90 -4.27 10.61 6.78
C ALA A 90 -3.38 11.60 7.56
N ARG A 91 -3.49 12.89 7.26
CA ARG A 91 -2.73 13.94 7.97
C ARG A 91 -3.09 14.01 9.45
N SER A 92 -4.38 14.03 9.80
CA SER A 92 -4.82 14.07 11.20
C SER A 92 -4.33 12.84 11.98
N LEU A 93 -4.30 11.65 11.35
CA LEU A 93 -3.77 10.46 11.99
C LEU A 93 -2.24 10.56 12.22
N ALA A 94 -1.49 11.09 11.26
CA ALA A 94 -0.05 11.33 11.44
C ALA A 94 0.22 12.28 12.61
N GLU A 95 -0.55 13.39 12.71
CA GLU A 95 -0.46 14.35 13.80
C GLU A 95 -0.80 13.69 15.16
N LEU A 96 -1.87 12.88 15.21
CA LEU A 96 -2.30 12.17 16.42
C LEU A 96 -1.27 11.15 16.92
N THR A 97 -0.67 10.40 16.00
CA THR A 97 0.26 9.31 16.33
C THR A 97 1.72 9.76 16.42
N GLY A 98 2.02 10.99 16.02
CA GLY A 98 3.40 11.48 15.85
C GLY A 98 4.17 10.72 14.77
N ALA A 99 3.48 10.02 13.87
CA ALA A 99 4.10 9.25 12.80
C ALA A 99 4.49 10.17 11.64
N PRO A 100 5.69 10.02 11.05
CA PRO A 100 6.07 10.79 9.88
C PRO A 100 5.25 10.42 8.64
N LEU A 101 4.69 9.21 8.60
CA LEU A 101 3.87 8.71 7.49
C LEU A 101 2.53 8.22 8.00
N ALA A 102 1.46 8.47 7.25
CA ALA A 102 0.15 7.87 7.49
C ALA A 102 -0.57 7.53 6.19
N LEU A 103 -1.12 6.32 6.11
CA LEU A 103 -1.90 5.85 4.97
C LEU A 103 -3.37 5.75 5.37
N ALA A 104 -4.25 6.41 4.63
CA ALA A 104 -5.70 6.28 4.77
C ALA A 104 -6.30 5.58 3.55
N VAL A 105 -7.24 4.66 3.80
CA VAL A 105 -8.02 3.96 2.79
C VAL A 105 -9.49 4.28 3.03
N SER A 106 -10.16 4.85 2.02
CA SER A 106 -11.58 5.19 2.10
C SER A 106 -12.46 3.95 2.10
N ALA A 107 -13.76 4.14 2.36
CA ALA A 107 -14.78 3.17 2.00
C ALA A 107 -14.81 2.94 0.48
N MET A 108 -15.37 1.81 0.06
CA MET A 108 -15.64 1.56 -1.36
C MET A 108 -16.98 2.20 -1.74
N CYS A 109 -16.97 3.04 -2.78
CA CYS A 109 -18.17 3.67 -3.35
C CYS A 109 -18.12 3.51 -4.87
N ASP A 110 -19.16 2.94 -5.49
CA ASP A 110 -19.25 2.75 -6.95
C ASP A 110 -18.00 2.09 -7.57
N ASP A 111 -17.54 0.98 -6.98
CA ASP A 111 -16.31 0.26 -7.32
C ASP A 111 -15.03 1.13 -7.23
N GLN A 112 -15.05 2.24 -6.50
CA GLN A 112 -13.90 3.11 -6.30
C GLN A 112 -13.47 3.11 -4.85
N VAL A 113 -12.16 3.13 -4.67
CA VAL A 113 -11.50 3.27 -3.36
C VAL A 113 -10.44 4.36 -3.50
N SER A 114 -10.43 5.29 -2.56
CA SER A 114 -9.40 6.31 -2.44
C SER A 114 -8.34 5.86 -1.45
N ILE A 115 -7.08 6.02 -1.84
CA ILE A 115 -5.91 5.74 -1.01
C ILE A 115 -5.12 7.04 -0.91
N ALA A 116 -4.85 7.48 0.31
CA ALA A 116 -4.12 8.70 0.58
C ALA A 116 -2.93 8.44 1.49
N LEU A 117 -1.76 8.95 1.12
CA LEU A 117 -0.54 8.89 1.90
C LEU A 117 -0.15 10.31 2.32
N HIS A 118 -0.11 10.54 3.62
CA HIS A 118 0.54 11.70 4.21
C HIS A 118 2.04 11.43 4.38
N THR A 119 2.86 12.41 4.00
CA THR A 119 4.31 12.45 4.26
C THR A 119 4.71 13.81 4.84
N PRO A 120 5.92 13.96 5.41
CA PRO A 120 6.36 15.26 5.94
C PRO A 120 6.53 16.35 4.88
N ARG A 121 6.59 15.98 3.60
CA ARG A 121 6.76 16.93 2.48
C ARG A 121 5.41 17.35 1.89
N ASP A 122 4.54 16.37 1.65
CA ASP A 122 3.19 16.59 1.12
C ASP A 122 2.29 15.36 1.29
N GLY A 123 1.00 15.52 1.01
CA GLY A 123 0.03 14.44 0.87
C GLY A 123 -0.15 14.02 -0.59
N ILE A 124 -0.14 12.72 -0.86
CA ILE A 124 -0.41 12.16 -2.20
C ILE A 124 -1.63 11.26 -2.10
N GLY A 125 -2.60 11.45 -2.99
CA GLY A 125 -3.83 10.66 -3.01
C GLY A 125 -4.13 10.11 -4.40
N GLN A 126 -4.73 8.93 -4.46
CA GLN A 126 -5.22 8.33 -5.68
C GLN A 126 -6.55 7.63 -5.46
N THR A 127 -7.52 7.89 -6.33
CA THR A 127 -8.75 7.10 -6.42
C THR A 127 -8.56 6.03 -7.49
N VAL A 128 -8.76 4.78 -7.11
CA VAL A 128 -8.63 3.62 -7.99
C VAL A 128 -9.98 2.94 -8.17
N ARG A 129 -10.25 2.45 -9.37
CA ARG A 129 -11.41 1.59 -9.63
C ARG A 129 -11.03 0.14 -9.33
N TYR A 130 -11.62 -0.42 -8.27
CA TYR A 130 -11.41 -1.79 -7.84
C TYR A 130 -12.52 -2.70 -8.36
N ARG A 131 -12.23 -3.45 -9.42
CA ARG A 131 -13.12 -4.47 -9.98
C ARG A 131 -12.66 -5.86 -9.56
N ALA A 132 -13.07 -6.29 -8.37
CA ALA A 132 -12.95 -7.71 -8.03
C ALA A 132 -14.11 -8.46 -8.70
N SER A 133 -13.82 -9.30 -9.70
CA SER A 133 -14.75 -10.34 -10.11
C SER A 133 -14.99 -11.24 -8.91
N ARG A 134 -16.13 -11.06 -8.24
CA ARG A 134 -16.65 -12.06 -7.31
C ARG A 134 -17.00 -13.28 -8.17
N HIS A 135 -16.08 -14.24 -8.26
CA HIS A 135 -16.44 -15.59 -8.65
C HIS A 135 -17.37 -16.11 -7.55
N GLY A 136 -18.68 -16.07 -7.82
CA GLY A 136 -19.68 -16.85 -7.11
C GLY A 136 -19.68 -18.29 -7.58
#